data_AF-A0A955EAN6-F1
#
_entry.id   AF-A0A955EAN6-F1
#
_cell.length_a   1.000
_cell.length_b   1.000
_cell.length_c   1.000
_cell.angle_alpha   90.00
_cell.angle_beta   90.00
_cell.angle_gamma   90.00
#
_symmetry.space_group_name_H-M   'P 1'
#
loop_
_entity.id
_entity.type
_entity.pdbx_description
1 polymer ?
#
loop_
_entity_poly.entity_id
_entity_poly.type
_entity_poly.pdbx_seq_one_letter_code
_entity_poly.pdbx_strand_id
1 'polypeptide(L)'
;ALQSFEDNIESHGKDTEINYYFAMADALETLGEYERSFEYLEKASALKLKISPPTELEQGLKEKLELRRELYAPKFIKTFSGKVGYKSDIPVFVVGMPRSGTTLTEQIIAAHPEAFGAGELNFISQIAQQIAAENNQSPELLTEVGKQFVEDMKKLDPTGKAKRITDKMPGNCMNLGLICMAMPD
;
A
#
# COMPACT_ATOMS: atom_id res chain seq x y z
N ALA A 1 -22.24 9.08 26.75
CA ALA A 1 -21.97 8.66 25.36
C ALA A 1 -20.49 8.28 25.20
N LEU A 2 -19.54 9.22 25.34
CA LEU A 2 -18.10 8.90 25.29
C LEU A 2 -17.62 8.08 26.50
N GLN A 3 -17.99 8.47 27.72
CA GLN A 3 -17.59 7.75 28.95
C GLN A 3 -18.13 6.31 28.97
N SER A 4 -19.39 6.13 28.60
CA SER A 4 -20.01 4.80 28.42
C SER A 4 -19.40 3.94 27.31
N PHE A 5 -18.75 4.57 26.32
CA PHE A 5 -18.02 3.88 25.26
C PHE A 5 -16.64 3.43 25.75
N GLU A 6 -15.93 4.30 26.48
CA GLU A 6 -14.65 3.98 27.13
C GLU A 6 -14.80 2.85 28.15
N ASP A 7 -15.84 2.90 29.00
CA ASP A 7 -16.13 1.87 30.01
C ASP A 7 -16.37 0.48 29.40
N ASN A 8 -16.68 0.40 28.11
CA ASN A 8 -16.97 -0.83 27.38
C ASN A 8 -16.08 -1.02 26.15
N ILE A 9 -14.91 -0.38 26.08
CA ILE A 9 -14.10 -0.41 24.86
C ILE A 9 -13.73 -1.85 24.44
N GLU A 10 -13.50 -2.72 25.42
CA GLU A 10 -13.15 -4.13 25.21
C GLU A 10 -14.25 -4.94 24.50
N SER A 11 -15.52 -4.50 24.58
CA SER A 11 -16.65 -5.18 23.95
C SER A 11 -16.85 -4.83 22.48
N HIS A 12 -16.14 -3.82 21.97
CA HIS A 12 -16.27 -3.31 20.60
C HIS A 12 -15.28 -3.93 19.60
N GLY A 13 -14.57 -4.99 20.02
CA GLY A 13 -13.58 -5.67 19.21
C GLY A 13 -12.18 -5.09 19.37
N LYS A 14 -11.19 -5.96 19.17
CA LYS A 14 -9.80 -5.69 19.51
C LYS A 14 -9.15 -4.59 18.65
N ASP A 15 -9.50 -4.49 17.37
CA ASP A 15 -9.01 -3.40 16.49
C ASP A 15 -9.59 -2.04 16.91
N THR A 16 -10.87 -2.00 17.29
CA THR A 16 -11.51 -0.79 17.82
C THR A 16 -10.84 -0.32 19.11
N GLU A 17 -10.53 -1.26 20.00
CA GLU A 17 -9.83 -0.99 21.26
C GLU A 17 -8.41 -0.43 21.03
N ILE A 18 -7.64 -1.03 20.11
CA ILE A 18 -6.31 -0.51 19.73
C ILE A 18 -6.40 0.91 19.17
N ASN A 19 -7.31 1.13 18.21
CA ASN A 19 -7.47 2.43 17.57
C ASN A 19 -7.91 3.51 18.56
N TYR A 20 -8.78 3.15 19.51
CA TYR A 20 -9.16 4.03 20.62
C TYR A 20 -7.94 4.44 21.45
N TYR A 21 -7.10 3.49 21.88
CA TYR A 21 -5.92 3.82 22.67
C TYR A 21 -4.93 4.71 21.91
N PHE A 22 -4.70 4.49 20.62
CA PHE A 22 -3.87 5.40 19.82
C PHE A 22 -4.48 6.80 19.69
N ALA A 23 -5.79 6.91 19.48
CA ALA A 23 -6.46 8.21 19.40
C ALA A 23 -6.39 8.97 20.73
N MET A 24 -6.51 8.27 21.87
CA MET A 24 -6.34 8.88 23.20
C MET A 24 -4.92 9.36 23.43
N ALA A 25 -3.91 8.57 23.03
CA ALA A 25 -2.52 8.98 23.12
C ALA A 25 -2.24 10.27 22.34
N ASP A 26 -2.72 10.37 21.09
CA ASP A 26 -2.56 11.55 20.23
C ASP A 26 -3.26 12.79 20.80
N ALA A 27 -4.48 12.62 21.32
CA ALA A 27 -5.22 13.70 21.98
C ALA A 27 -4.52 14.20 23.25
N LEU A 28 -4.01 13.29 24.09
CA LEU A 28 -3.29 13.64 25.32
C LEU A 28 -1.94 14.30 25.02
N GLU A 29 -1.22 13.85 23.99
CA GLU A 29 0.01 14.48 23.53
C GLU A 29 -0.25 15.92 23.06
N THR A 30 -1.33 16.14 22.31
CA THR A 30 -1.77 17.47 21.86
C THR A 30 -2.11 18.41 23.03
N LEU A 31 -2.59 17.85 24.16
CA LEU A 31 -2.87 18.59 25.39
C LEU A 31 -1.65 18.78 26.30
N GLY A 32 -0.48 18.21 25.93
CA GLY A 32 0.75 18.26 26.72
C GLY A 32 0.78 17.29 27.90
N GLU A 33 -0.16 16.35 27.99
CA GLU A 33 -0.22 15.32 29.03
C GLU A 33 0.57 14.07 28.62
N TYR A 34 1.90 14.20 28.52
CA TYR A 34 2.78 13.20 27.94
C TYR A 34 2.80 11.87 28.71
N GLU A 35 2.80 11.89 30.04
CA GLU A 35 2.81 10.67 30.85
C GLU A 35 1.56 9.82 30.57
N ARG A 36 0.38 10.46 30.55
CA ARG A 36 -0.87 9.76 30.25
C ARG A 36 -0.93 9.33 28.80
N SER A 37 -0.43 10.13 27.86
CA SER A 37 -0.30 9.73 26.46
C SER A 37 0.50 8.43 26.34
N PHE A 38 1.63 8.35 27.04
CA PHE A 38 2.50 7.16 27.04
C PHE A 38 1.80 5.92 27.60
N GLU A 39 1.00 6.05 28.68
CA GLU A 39 0.21 4.93 29.21
C GLU A 39 -0.75 4.34 28.17
N TYR A 40 -1.39 5.20 27.36
CA TYR A 40 -2.27 4.74 26.28
C TYR A 40 -1.48 4.13 25.10
N LEU A 41 -0.30 4.65 24.78
CA LEU A 41 0.60 4.02 23.79
C LEU A 41 1.05 2.63 24.23
N GLU A 42 1.35 2.43 25.52
CA GLU A 42 1.72 1.13 26.07
C GLU A 42 0.55 0.14 25.98
N LYS A 43 -0.68 0.57 26.34
CA LYS A 43 -1.88 -0.27 26.21
C LYS A 43 -2.11 -0.70 24.76
N ALA A 44 -2.03 0.25 23.81
CA ALA A 44 -2.20 -0.03 22.38
C ALA A 44 -1.14 -1.02 21.87
N SER A 45 0.12 -0.77 22.20
CA SER A 45 1.26 -1.61 21.80
C SER A 45 1.19 -3.02 22.39
N ALA A 46 0.88 -3.13 23.68
CA ALA A 46 0.75 -4.41 24.38
C ALA A 46 -0.41 -5.24 23.81
N LEU A 47 -1.53 -4.60 23.49
CA LEU A 47 -2.67 -5.28 22.88
C LEU A 47 -2.35 -5.75 21.46
N LYS A 48 -1.70 -4.89 20.66
CA LYS A 48 -1.25 -5.23 19.30
C LYS A 48 -0.29 -6.42 19.27
N LEU A 49 0.66 -6.49 20.23
CA LEU A 49 1.57 -7.63 20.37
C LEU A 49 0.85 -8.94 20.73
N LYS A 50 -0.26 -8.87 21.49
CA LYS A 50 -1.07 -10.06 21.82
C LYS A 50 -1.85 -10.58 20.62
N ILE A 51 -2.37 -9.69 19.77
CA ILE A 51 -3.21 -10.05 18.63
C ILE A 51 -2.37 -10.42 17.41
N SER A 52 -1.20 -9.80 17.28
CA SER A 52 -0.28 -10.06 16.17
C SER A 52 1.13 -10.25 16.71
N PRO A 53 1.42 -11.43 17.28
CA PRO A 53 2.74 -11.77 17.77
C PRO A 53 3.78 -11.64 16.65
N PRO A 54 4.99 -11.11 16.93
CA PRO A 54 6.04 -10.95 15.92
C PRO A 54 6.34 -12.25 15.14
N THR A 55 6.29 -13.41 15.82
CA THR A 55 6.52 -14.72 15.20
C THR A 55 5.47 -15.09 14.15
N GLU A 56 4.19 -14.77 14.41
CA GLU A 56 3.10 -15.04 13.46
C GLU A 56 3.16 -14.08 12.28
N LEU A 57 3.52 -12.82 12.54
CA LEU A 57 3.78 -11.82 11.49
C LEU A 57 4.94 -12.24 10.58
N GLU A 58 6.04 -12.73 11.15
CA GLU A 58 7.20 -13.22 10.40
C GLU A 58 6.85 -14.44 9.55
N GLN A 59 6.12 -15.40 10.12
CA GLN A 59 5.69 -16.59 9.39
C GLN A 59 4.75 -16.23 8.25
N GLY A 60 3.71 -15.43 8.50
CA GLY A 60 2.78 -14.98 7.47
C GLY A 60 3.45 -14.14 6.39
N LEU A 61 4.48 -13.35 6.73
CA LEU A 61 5.29 -12.62 5.75
C LEU A 61 6.11 -13.58 4.87
N LYS A 62 6.77 -14.59 5.47
CA LYS A 62 7.53 -15.61 4.73
C LYS A 62 6.64 -16.37 3.74
N GLU A 63 5.47 -16.83 4.18
CA GLU A 63 4.51 -17.55 3.33
C GLU A 63 4.06 -16.69 2.15
N LYS A 64 3.72 -15.41 2.39
CA LYS A 64 3.35 -14.46 1.32
C LYS A 64 4.50 -14.19 0.35
N LEU A 65 5.74 -14.11 0.85
CA LEU A 65 6.92 -13.89 0.01
C LEU A 65 7.23 -15.10 -0.87
N GLU A 66 7.16 -16.32 -0.33
CA GLU A 66 7.38 -17.53 -1.10
C GLU A 66 6.32 -17.71 -2.19
N LEU A 67 5.04 -17.49 -1.88
CA LEU A 67 3.97 -17.53 -2.88
C LEU A 67 4.23 -16.55 -4.03
N ARG A 68 4.63 -15.32 -3.72
CA ARG A 68 4.94 -14.30 -4.75
C ARG A 68 6.18 -14.67 -5.55
N ARG A 69 7.19 -15.28 -4.92
CA ARG A 69 8.40 -15.76 -5.58
C ARG A 69 8.10 -16.87 -6.58
N GLU A 70 7.17 -17.76 -6.26
CA GLU A 70 6.70 -18.81 -7.17
C GLU A 70 5.86 -18.24 -8.32
N LEU A 71 4.86 -17.40 -8.01
CA LEU A 71 3.97 -16.79 -9.01
C LEU A 71 4.73 -15.92 -10.02
N TYR A 72 5.70 -15.14 -9.55
CA TYR A 72 6.47 -14.22 -10.40
C TYR A 72 7.91 -14.67 -10.61
N ALA A 73 8.13 -16.00 -10.66
CA ALA A 73 9.44 -16.56 -10.93
C ALA A 73 10.04 -15.97 -12.23
N PRO A 74 11.37 -15.84 -12.36
CA PRO A 74 12.01 -15.22 -13.53
C PRO A 74 11.57 -15.80 -14.88
N LYS A 75 11.24 -17.11 -14.91
CA LYS A 75 10.70 -17.77 -16.10
C LYS A 75 9.32 -17.23 -16.48
N PHE A 76 8.46 -16.96 -15.51
CA PHE A 76 7.13 -16.39 -15.71
C PHE A 76 7.24 -14.95 -16.23
N ILE A 77 8.03 -14.10 -15.58
CA ILE A 77 8.29 -12.73 -16.05
C ILE A 77 8.86 -12.73 -17.47
N LYS A 78 9.86 -13.57 -17.78
CA LYS A 78 10.41 -13.69 -19.13
C LYS A 78 9.38 -14.15 -20.18
N THR A 79 8.41 -14.96 -19.76
CA THR A 79 7.38 -15.49 -20.67
C THR A 79 6.40 -14.39 -21.07
N PHE A 80 6.02 -13.51 -20.14
CA PHE A 80 4.90 -12.57 -20.31
C PHE A 80 5.32 -11.09 -20.43
N SER A 81 6.46 -10.69 -19.88
CA SER A 81 6.94 -9.29 -19.91
C SER A 81 7.02 -8.76 -21.36
N GLY A 82 6.39 -7.61 -21.60
CA GLY A 82 6.32 -6.94 -22.90
C GLY A 82 5.38 -7.59 -23.93
N LYS A 83 4.77 -8.73 -23.60
CA LYS A 83 3.82 -9.47 -24.49
C LYS A 83 2.37 -9.34 -24.05
N VAL A 84 2.13 -9.07 -22.77
CA VAL A 84 0.82 -8.83 -22.18
C VAL A 84 0.84 -7.49 -21.44
N GLY A 85 -0.33 -6.99 -21.08
CA GLY A 85 -0.48 -5.72 -20.37
C GLY A 85 -0.64 -4.53 -21.30
N TYR A 86 -0.85 -3.37 -20.69
CA TYR A 86 -1.07 -2.10 -21.38
C TYR A 86 0.20 -1.26 -21.40
N LYS A 87 0.68 -0.98 -22.61
CA LYS A 87 1.90 -0.21 -22.88
C LYS A 87 1.66 1.29 -22.70
N SER A 88 2.47 1.93 -21.86
CA SER A 88 2.37 3.36 -21.58
C SER A 88 3.58 3.85 -20.80
N ASP A 89 4.22 4.93 -21.26
CA ASP A 89 5.33 5.58 -20.55
C ASP A 89 4.90 6.33 -19.27
N ILE A 90 3.60 6.52 -19.05
CA ILE A 90 3.06 7.38 -17.99
C ILE A 90 3.41 6.92 -16.57
N PRO A 91 3.13 5.67 -16.15
CA PRO A 91 3.35 5.27 -14.77
C PRO A 91 4.82 5.29 -14.36
N VAL A 92 5.10 5.79 -13.16
CA VAL A 92 6.39 5.64 -12.49
C VAL A 92 6.14 5.16 -11.06
N PHE A 93 6.56 3.94 -10.74
CA PHE A 93 6.34 3.38 -9.41
C PHE A 93 7.51 3.69 -8.48
N VAL A 94 7.25 4.45 -7.41
CA VAL A 94 8.22 4.69 -6.34
C VAL A 94 7.92 3.74 -5.18
N VAL A 95 8.66 2.62 -5.15
CA VAL A 95 8.49 1.54 -4.16
C VAL A 95 9.67 1.45 -3.20
N GLY A 96 9.49 0.75 -2.09
CA GLY A 96 10.57 0.54 -1.11
C GLY A 96 10.06 0.06 0.23
N MET A 97 10.91 0.12 1.24
CA MET A 97 10.48 -0.11 2.62
C MET A 97 9.92 1.19 3.23
N PRO A 98 8.99 1.12 4.18
CA PRO A 98 8.64 2.29 4.98
C PRO A 98 9.91 2.96 5.54
N ARG A 99 9.94 4.29 5.56
CA ARG A 99 11.07 5.10 6.04
C ARG A 99 12.37 5.01 5.21
N SER A 100 12.32 4.51 3.97
CA SER A 100 13.48 4.46 3.05
C SER A 100 13.61 5.67 2.10
N GLY A 101 12.98 6.81 2.42
CA GLY A 101 13.07 8.02 1.60
C GLY A 101 12.20 8.07 0.35
N THR A 102 11.20 7.18 0.20
CA THR A 102 10.31 7.15 -0.98
C THR A 102 9.59 8.46 -1.24
N THR A 103 9.14 9.17 -0.19
CA THR A 103 8.52 10.50 -0.31
C THR A 103 9.50 11.53 -0.89
N LEU A 104 10.76 11.52 -0.45
CA LEU A 104 11.79 12.42 -1.00
C LEU A 104 12.06 12.09 -2.47
N THR A 105 12.16 10.80 -2.82
CA THR A 105 12.34 10.35 -4.21
C THR A 105 11.20 10.84 -5.10
N GLU A 106 9.94 10.69 -4.67
CA GLU A 106 8.80 11.21 -5.40
C GLU A 106 8.85 12.74 -5.55
N GLN A 107 9.17 13.47 -4.48
CA GLN A 107 9.30 14.93 -4.54
C GLN A 107 10.36 15.38 -5.56
N ILE A 108 11.49 14.67 -5.64
CA ILE A 108 12.52 14.95 -6.66
C ILE A 108 11.98 14.72 -8.07
N ILE A 109 11.25 13.62 -8.31
CA ILE A 109 10.66 13.33 -9.62
C ILE A 109 9.60 14.38 -9.97
N ALA A 110 8.70 14.68 -9.05
CA ALA A 110 7.59 15.63 -9.22
C ALA A 110 8.04 17.09 -9.39
N ALA A 111 9.30 17.41 -9.07
CA ALA A 111 9.88 18.72 -9.37
C ALA A 111 10.15 18.93 -10.87
N HIS A 112 10.12 17.88 -11.69
CA HIS A 112 10.31 17.99 -13.13
C HIS A 112 9.06 18.52 -13.84
N PRO A 113 9.17 19.48 -14.79
CA PRO A 113 7.99 20.09 -15.45
C PRO A 113 7.08 19.14 -16.22
N GLU A 114 7.61 17.98 -16.61
CA GLU A 114 6.86 16.94 -17.35
C GLU A 114 6.46 15.75 -16.46
N ALA A 115 6.63 15.85 -15.13
CA ALA A 115 6.27 14.82 -14.18
C ALA A 115 5.21 15.31 -13.17
N PHE A 116 4.34 14.42 -12.73
CA PHE A 116 3.36 14.70 -11.68
C PHE A 116 3.46 13.69 -10.53
N GLY A 117 3.47 14.19 -9.30
CA GLY A 117 3.45 13.36 -8.09
C GLY A 117 2.03 13.01 -7.66
N ALA A 118 1.58 11.76 -7.84
CA ALA A 118 0.22 11.37 -7.46
C ALA A 118 0.10 10.83 -6.02
N GLY A 119 1.21 10.68 -5.29
CA GLY A 119 1.22 10.24 -3.90
C GLY A 119 0.94 8.74 -3.75
N GLU A 120 0.34 8.37 -2.62
CA GLU A 120 0.03 6.97 -2.27
C GLU A 120 -1.31 6.53 -2.87
N LEU A 121 -1.27 5.70 -3.93
CA LEU A 121 -2.46 5.16 -4.56
C LEU A 121 -2.76 3.72 -4.10
N ASN A 122 -4.03 3.40 -3.92
CA ASN A 122 -4.49 2.06 -3.55
C ASN A 122 -4.84 1.17 -4.77
N PHE A 123 -4.62 1.65 -5.99
CA PHE A 123 -5.10 0.95 -7.19
C PHE A 123 -4.45 -0.42 -7.37
N ILE A 124 -3.13 -0.54 -7.17
CA ILE A 124 -2.43 -1.82 -7.33
C ILE A 124 -2.90 -2.87 -6.31
N SER A 125 -3.16 -2.45 -5.07
CA SER A 125 -3.66 -3.37 -4.04
C SER A 125 -5.08 -3.84 -4.34
N GLN A 126 -5.92 -2.97 -4.91
CA GLN A 126 -7.26 -3.32 -5.39
C GLN A 126 -7.21 -4.29 -6.57
N ILE A 127 -6.38 -4.02 -7.58
CA ILE A 127 -6.20 -4.91 -8.74
C ILE A 127 -5.69 -6.29 -8.28
N ALA A 128 -4.72 -6.32 -7.37
CA ALA A 128 -4.20 -7.58 -6.83
C ALA A 128 -5.27 -8.39 -6.08
N GLN A 129 -6.15 -7.72 -5.31
CA GLN A 129 -7.26 -8.37 -4.63
C GLN A 129 -8.29 -8.92 -5.60
N GLN A 130 -8.64 -8.17 -6.65
CA GLN A 130 -9.58 -8.63 -7.68
C GLN A 130 -9.06 -9.89 -8.39
N ILE A 131 -7.80 -9.85 -8.87
CA ILE A 131 -7.14 -10.98 -9.51
C ILE A 131 -7.11 -12.22 -8.61
N ALA A 132 -6.81 -12.02 -7.31
CA ALA A 132 -6.77 -13.10 -6.34
C ALA A 132 -8.17 -13.68 -6.08
N ALA A 133 -9.20 -12.84 -5.98
CA ALA A 133 -10.58 -13.27 -5.73
C ALA A 133 -11.16 -14.06 -6.91
N GLU A 134 -10.84 -13.65 -8.14
CA GLU A 134 -11.31 -14.32 -9.36
C GLU A 134 -10.41 -15.51 -9.77
N ASN A 135 -9.27 -15.68 -9.11
CA ASN A 135 -8.20 -16.62 -9.49
C ASN A 135 -7.88 -16.54 -11.00
N ASN A 136 -7.91 -15.33 -11.55
CA ASN A 136 -7.82 -15.07 -12.98
C ASN A 136 -6.67 -14.10 -13.27
N GLN A 137 -5.68 -14.57 -14.03
CA GLN A 137 -4.55 -13.75 -14.50
C GLN A 137 -4.47 -13.80 -16.02
N SER A 138 -5.62 -13.84 -16.70
CA SER A 138 -5.62 -13.90 -18.15
C SER A 138 -4.91 -12.66 -18.74
N PRO A 139 -4.22 -12.81 -19.88
CA PRO A 139 -3.60 -11.69 -20.59
C PRO A 139 -4.55 -10.51 -20.85
N GLU A 140 -5.83 -10.80 -21.12
CA GLU A 140 -6.87 -9.82 -21.37
C GLU A 140 -7.15 -8.98 -20.13
N LEU A 141 -7.34 -9.64 -18.98
CA LEU A 141 -7.57 -8.94 -17.71
C LEU A 141 -6.37 -8.07 -17.33
N LEU A 142 -5.13 -8.58 -17.48
CA LEU A 142 -3.91 -7.82 -17.22
C LEU A 142 -3.81 -6.56 -18.10
N THR A 143 -4.27 -6.66 -19.35
CA THR A 143 -4.30 -5.52 -20.28
C THR A 143 -5.39 -4.52 -19.89
N GLU A 144 -6.57 -5.00 -19.50
CA GLU A 144 -7.68 -4.16 -19.06
C GLU A 144 -7.34 -3.38 -17.79
N VAL A 145 -6.82 -4.05 -16.76
CA VAL A 145 -6.47 -3.38 -15.49
C VAL A 145 -5.30 -2.41 -15.67
N GLY A 146 -4.31 -2.74 -16.52
CA GLY A 146 -3.22 -1.83 -16.85
C GLY A 146 -3.72 -0.57 -17.57
N LYS A 147 -4.65 -0.73 -18.51
CA LYS A 147 -5.28 0.40 -19.21
C LYS A 147 -6.06 1.29 -18.25
N GLN A 148 -6.90 0.68 -17.40
CA GLN A 148 -7.70 1.39 -16.41
C GLN A 148 -6.82 2.17 -15.45
N PHE A 149 -5.75 1.55 -14.95
CA PHE A 149 -4.78 2.22 -14.07
C PHE A 149 -4.16 3.46 -14.72
N VAL A 150 -3.70 3.36 -15.97
CA VAL A 150 -3.13 4.50 -16.70
C VAL A 150 -4.15 5.61 -16.92
N GLU A 151 -5.39 5.26 -17.27
CA GLU A 151 -6.47 6.23 -17.43
C GLU A 151 -6.81 6.94 -16.12
N ASP A 152 -6.79 6.23 -14.99
CA ASP A 152 -7.03 6.83 -13.69
C ASP A 152 -5.88 7.73 -13.23
N MET A 153 -4.63 7.34 -13.47
CA MET A 153 -3.48 8.22 -13.20
C MET A 153 -3.56 9.53 -14.00
N LYS A 154 -3.94 9.47 -15.29
CA LYS A 154 -4.09 10.68 -16.12
C LYS A 154 -5.11 11.67 -15.55
N LYS A 155 -6.16 11.18 -14.89
CA LYS A 155 -7.19 12.04 -14.26
C LYS A 155 -6.68 12.76 -13.01
N LEU A 156 -5.59 12.29 -12.40
CA LEU A 156 -5.00 12.91 -11.21
C LEU A 156 -4.14 14.13 -11.53
N ASP A 157 -3.57 14.21 -12.75
CA ASP A 157 -2.79 15.38 -13.19
C ASP A 157 -3.74 16.52 -13.60
N PRO A 158 -3.84 17.62 -12.82
CA PRO A 158 -4.71 18.74 -13.14
C PRO A 158 -4.26 19.52 -14.38
N THR A 159 -3.00 19.37 -14.80
CA THR A 159 -2.46 20.08 -15.97
C THR A 159 -2.75 19.33 -17.27
N GLY A 160 -2.96 18.02 -17.20
CA GLY A 160 -3.11 17.12 -18.35
C GLY A 160 -1.88 17.06 -19.26
N LYS A 161 -0.71 17.48 -18.77
CA LYS A 161 0.53 17.62 -19.56
C LYS A 161 1.66 16.71 -19.08
N ALA A 162 1.50 16.07 -17.93
CA ALA A 162 2.52 15.18 -17.41
C ALA A 162 2.77 14.00 -18.36
N LYS A 163 4.03 13.79 -18.71
CA LYS A 163 4.48 12.60 -19.46
C LYS A 163 4.77 11.43 -18.54
N ARG A 164 5.08 11.71 -17.27
CA ARG A 164 5.34 10.74 -16.21
C ARG A 164 4.49 11.08 -15.00
N ILE A 165 3.82 10.11 -14.40
CA ILE A 165 2.99 10.29 -13.21
C ILE A 165 3.44 9.25 -12.19
N THR A 166 3.86 9.68 -11.00
CA THR A 166 4.34 8.75 -9.98
C THR A 166 3.20 8.20 -9.14
N ASP A 167 3.20 6.88 -8.93
CA ASP A 167 2.52 6.24 -7.80
C ASP A 167 3.59 5.91 -6.77
N LYS A 168 3.62 6.66 -5.68
CA LYS A 168 4.50 6.42 -4.55
C LYS A 168 3.73 5.67 -3.50
N MET A 169 3.79 4.34 -3.57
CA MET A 169 3.25 3.45 -2.56
C MET A 169 4.35 2.44 -2.19
N PRO A 170 5.02 2.59 -1.02
CA PRO A 170 6.18 1.75 -0.68
C PRO A 170 5.84 0.25 -0.75
N GLY A 171 4.67 -0.12 -0.25
CA GLY A 171 4.16 -1.50 -0.23
C GLY A 171 3.91 -2.14 -1.60
N ASN A 172 3.91 -1.36 -2.69
CA ASN A 172 3.84 -1.91 -4.05
C ASN A 172 5.07 -2.76 -4.40
N CYS A 173 6.15 -2.72 -3.61
CA CYS A 173 7.27 -3.65 -3.72
C CYS A 173 6.83 -5.13 -3.70
N MET A 174 5.74 -5.44 -2.98
CA MET A 174 5.18 -6.78 -2.94
C MET A 174 4.50 -7.17 -4.26
N ASN A 175 4.02 -6.21 -5.05
CA ASN A 175 3.23 -6.41 -6.27
C ASN A 175 4.03 -6.19 -7.56
N LEU A 176 5.37 -6.14 -7.51
CA LEU A 176 6.20 -5.83 -8.67
C LEU A 176 5.96 -6.77 -9.86
N GLY A 177 5.78 -8.07 -9.61
CA GLY A 177 5.50 -9.01 -10.69
C GLY A 177 4.16 -8.74 -11.40
N LEU A 178 3.12 -8.34 -10.66
CA LEU A 178 1.85 -7.91 -11.24
C LEU A 178 2.04 -6.61 -12.04
N ILE A 179 2.73 -5.62 -11.46
CA ILE A 179 2.98 -4.33 -12.10
C ILE A 179 3.70 -4.54 -13.44
N CYS A 180 4.79 -5.30 -13.47
CA CYS A 180 5.56 -5.58 -14.68
C CYS A 180 4.80 -6.36 -15.76
N MET A 181 3.69 -7.02 -15.40
CA MET A 181 2.82 -7.70 -16.37
C MET A 181 1.67 -6.83 -16.85
N ALA A 182 1.06 -6.03 -15.97
CA ALA A 182 -0.05 -5.17 -16.32
C ALA A 182 0.43 -3.90 -17.05
N MET A 183 1.63 -3.41 -16.71
CA MET A 183 2.28 -2.23 -17.29
C MET A 183 3.75 -2.57 -17.58
N PRO A 184 4.06 -3.06 -18.78
CA PRO A 184 5.38 -3.62 -19.09
C PRO A 184 6.45 -2.59 -19.50
N ASP A 185 6.07 -1.31 -19.67
CA ASP A 185 6.97 -0.20 -20.02
C ASP A 185 7.22 0.68 -18.78
#